data_AF-A0A3M0IE39-F1
#
_entry.id   AF-A0A3M0IE39-F1
#
_cell.length_a   1.000
_cell.length_b   1.000
_cell.length_c   1.000
_cell.angle_alpha   90.00
_cell.angle_beta   90.00
_cell.angle_gamma   90.00
#
_symmetry.space_group_name_H-M   'P 1'
#
loop_
_entity.id
_entity.type
_entity.pdbx_description
1 polymer ?
#
loop_
_entity_poly.entity_id
_entity_poly.type
_entity_poly.pdbx_seq_one_letter_code
_entity_poly.pdbx_strand_id
1 'polypeptide(L)'
;MPAAALKPKPLPTQSTAKRPVPLDLPYTPVMKRPLPPGRPREWYVTHNRRLKAMRLAIALLDSGVYVPNQARNETIRSTAQRIGVHPPSDTTCHMVRAFLRYNR
;
A
#
# COMPACT_ATOMS: atom_id res chain seq x y z
N MET A 1 -20.12 -18.07 -50.53
CA MET A 1 -18.94 -17.58 -49.78
C MET A 1 -19.41 -16.92 -48.49
N PRO A 2 -19.28 -17.51 -47.29
CA PRO A 2 -19.52 -16.78 -46.05
C PRO A 2 -18.19 -16.30 -45.44
N ALA A 3 -18.13 -15.00 -45.16
CA ALA A 3 -17.01 -14.34 -44.50
C ALA A 3 -16.96 -14.74 -43.01
N ALA A 4 -15.81 -15.26 -42.57
CA ALA A 4 -15.58 -15.62 -41.17
C ALA A 4 -15.43 -14.35 -40.31
N ALA A 5 -16.32 -14.17 -39.34
CA ALA A 5 -16.25 -13.10 -38.36
C ALA A 5 -15.05 -13.31 -37.41
N LEU A 6 -14.07 -12.41 -37.47
CA LEU A 6 -12.91 -12.37 -36.58
C LEU A 6 -13.36 -11.95 -35.18
N LYS A 7 -13.12 -12.80 -34.18
CA LYS A 7 -13.38 -12.47 -32.77
C LYS A 7 -12.37 -11.44 -32.27
N PRO A 8 -12.79 -10.42 -31.50
CA PRO A 8 -11.89 -9.38 -31.01
C PRO A 8 -10.89 -9.94 -30.00
N LYS A 9 -9.63 -9.51 -30.14
CA LYS A 9 -8.51 -9.88 -29.28
C LYS A 9 -8.76 -9.36 -27.85
N PRO A 10 -8.74 -10.21 -26.80
CA PRO A 10 -8.94 -9.75 -25.44
C PRO A 10 -7.79 -8.84 -25.02
N LEU A 11 -8.13 -7.73 -24.35
CA LEU A 11 -7.17 -6.80 -23.77
C LEU A 11 -6.31 -7.54 -22.73
N PRO A 12 -4.99 -7.26 -22.67
CA PRO A 12 -4.13 -7.92 -21.70
C PRO A 12 -4.56 -7.45 -20.30
N THR A 13 -4.70 -8.38 -19.37
CA THR A 13 -5.09 -8.17 -17.96
C THR A 13 -6.60 -8.30 -17.65
N GLN A 14 -7.26 -9.34 -18.15
CA GLN A 14 -8.45 -9.86 -17.48
C GLN A 14 -8.19 -11.28 -16.99
N SER A 15 -8.36 -11.48 -15.67
CA SER A 15 -8.27 -12.79 -15.05
C SER A 15 -9.25 -13.74 -15.73
N THR A 16 -8.77 -14.90 -16.21
CA THR A 16 -9.62 -15.95 -16.81
C THR A 16 -10.42 -16.72 -15.74
N ALA A 17 -10.24 -16.39 -14.46
CA ALA A 17 -10.97 -17.04 -13.37
C ALA A 17 -12.46 -16.67 -13.41
N LYS A 18 -13.33 -17.68 -13.49
CA LYS A 18 -14.80 -17.52 -13.38
C LYS A 18 -15.28 -17.22 -11.95
N ARG A 19 -14.37 -17.00 -11.01
CA ARG A 19 -14.63 -16.66 -9.61
C ARG A 19 -13.84 -15.39 -9.28
N PRO A 20 -14.38 -14.48 -8.45
CA PRO A 20 -13.66 -13.28 -8.04
C PRO A 20 -12.33 -13.71 -7.41
N VAL A 21 -11.22 -13.20 -7.95
CA VAL A 21 -9.91 -13.43 -7.36
C VAL A 21 -9.89 -12.64 -6.04
N PRO A 22 -9.27 -13.14 -4.95
CA PRO A 22 -9.22 -12.40 -3.69
C PRO A 22 -8.68 -10.97 -3.78
N LEU A 23 -7.97 -10.63 -4.87
CA LEU A 23 -7.47 -9.28 -5.18
C LEU A 23 -8.54 -8.34 -5.77
N ASP A 24 -9.64 -8.87 -6.31
CA ASP A 24 -10.73 -8.10 -6.91
C ASP A 24 -11.79 -7.65 -5.88
N LEU A 25 -11.66 -8.11 -4.63
CA LEU A 25 -12.55 -7.74 -3.52
C LEU A 25 -12.04 -6.48 -2.82
N PRO A 26 -12.94 -5.61 -2.31
CA PRO A 26 -12.53 -4.48 -1.49
C PRO A 26 -11.74 -4.96 -0.27
N TYR A 27 -10.54 -4.42 -0.08
CA TYR A 27 -9.63 -4.82 1.00
C TYR A 27 -10.30 -4.61 2.36
N THR A 28 -10.50 -5.70 3.11
CA THR A 28 -10.98 -5.66 4.49
C THR A 28 -9.78 -5.61 5.45
N PRO A 29 -9.68 -4.59 6.34
CA PRO A 29 -8.57 -4.50 7.28
C PRO A 29 -8.55 -5.71 8.22
N VAL A 30 -7.39 -6.33 8.39
CA VAL A 30 -7.19 -7.42 9.37
C VAL A 30 -7.47 -6.90 10.78
N MET A 31 -8.18 -7.70 11.58
CA MET A 31 -8.44 -7.37 12.98
C MET A 31 -7.12 -7.20 13.74
N LYS A 32 -6.93 -6.03 14.35
CA LYS A 32 -5.71 -5.73 15.10
C LYS A 32 -5.69 -6.54 16.39
N ARG A 33 -4.64 -7.32 16.59
CA ARG A 33 -4.33 -7.95 17.88
C ARG A 33 -3.50 -7.00 18.73
N PRO A 34 -3.67 -7.01 20.06
CA PRO A 34 -2.81 -6.23 20.95
C PRO A 34 -1.35 -6.69 20.84
N LEU A 35 -0.42 -5.75 21.06
CA LEU A 35 1.00 -6.07 21.09
C LEU A 35 1.33 -6.89 22.35
N PRO A 36 2.30 -7.81 22.30
CA PRO A 36 2.64 -8.66 23.43
C PRO A 36 3.16 -7.79 24.58
N PRO A 37 2.77 -8.04 25.85
CA PRO A 37 3.28 -7.31 27.01
C PRO A 37 4.76 -7.65 27.30
N GLY A 38 5.41 -6.86 28.17
CA GLY A 38 6.75 -7.16 28.71
C GLY A 38 7.94 -6.80 27.81
N ARG A 39 7.73 -6.08 26.69
CA ARG A 39 8.84 -5.59 25.85
C ARG A 39 9.33 -4.21 26.33
N PRO A 40 10.59 -3.83 26.03
CA PRO A 40 11.05 -2.46 26.24
C PRO A 40 10.20 -1.45 25.46
N ARG A 41 10.02 -0.22 26.00
CA ARG A 41 9.24 0.86 25.35
C ARG A 41 9.66 1.10 23.90
N GLU A 42 10.96 1.10 23.63
CA GLU A 42 11.53 1.35 22.30
C GLU A 42 11.09 0.32 21.26
N TRP A 43 10.88 -0.93 21.67
CA TRP A 43 10.37 -1.97 20.79
C TRP A 43 8.97 -1.62 20.29
N TYR A 44 8.08 -1.21 21.20
CA TYR A 44 6.72 -0.79 20.82
C TYR A 44 6.72 0.47 19.95
N VAL A 45 7.57 1.45 20.26
CA VAL A 45 7.70 2.68 19.46
C VAL A 45 8.15 2.33 18.04
N THR A 46 9.19 1.51 17.91
CA THR A 46 9.74 1.09 16.61
C THR A 46 8.73 0.26 15.82
N HIS A 47 8.05 -0.67 16.47
CA HIS A 47 7.01 -1.50 15.85
C HIS A 47 5.85 -0.64 15.34
N ASN A 48 5.33 0.28 16.16
CA ASN A 48 4.23 1.17 15.75
C ASN A 48 4.66 2.17 14.67
N ARG A 49 5.91 2.65 14.69
CA ARG A 49 6.46 3.46 13.58
C ARG A 49 6.50 2.67 12.27
N ARG A 50 6.91 1.39 12.32
CA ARG A 50 6.91 0.50 11.16
C ARG A 50 5.50 0.28 10.61
N LEU A 51 4.52 0.00 11.48
CA LEU A 51 3.11 -0.14 11.09
C LEU A 51 2.55 1.15 10.47
N LYS A 52 2.85 2.31 11.07
CA LYS A 52 2.45 3.61 10.52
C LYS A 52 3.06 3.84 9.14
N ALA A 53 4.36 3.59 8.98
CA ALA A 53 5.07 3.76 7.72
C ALA A 53 4.53 2.83 6.62
N MET A 54 4.24 1.57 6.95
CA MET A 54 3.66 0.62 6.01
C MET A 54 2.27 1.06 5.53
N ARG A 55 1.41 1.51 6.46
CA ARG A 55 0.09 2.06 6.11
C ARG A 55 0.18 3.25 5.15
N LEU A 56 1.15 4.14 5.37
CA LEU A 56 1.38 5.28 4.48
C LEU A 56 1.95 4.84 3.12
N ALA A 57 2.85 3.85 3.09
CA ALA A 57 3.40 3.33 1.85
C ALA A 57 2.31 2.72 0.95
N ILE A 58 1.40 1.93 1.52
CA ILE A 58 0.24 1.37 0.80
C ILE A 58 -0.62 2.50 0.23
N ALA A 59 -1.02 3.48 1.06
CA ALA A 59 -1.83 4.61 0.60
C ALA A 59 -1.14 5.45 -0.50
N LEU A 60 0.19 5.55 -0.46
CA LEU A 60 0.95 6.21 -1.51
C LEU A 60 0.91 5.43 -2.82
N LEU A 61 1.11 4.12 -2.77
CA LEU A 61 1.00 3.24 -3.93
C LEU A 61 -0.41 3.31 -4.56
N ASP A 62 -1.45 3.25 -3.73
CA ASP A 62 -2.85 3.37 -4.17
C ASP A 62 -3.15 4.74 -4.81
N SER A 63 -2.41 5.78 -4.42
CA SER A 63 -2.54 7.14 -4.96
C SER A 63 -1.65 7.45 -6.17
N GLY A 64 -0.86 6.48 -6.64
CA GLY A 64 0.02 6.66 -7.81
C GLY A 64 1.47 7.07 -7.52
N VAL A 65 1.90 7.01 -6.25
CA VAL A 65 3.28 7.31 -5.83
C VAL A 65 4.05 6.00 -5.70
N TYR A 66 4.78 5.63 -6.76
CA TYR A 66 5.41 4.31 -6.87
C TYR A 66 6.88 4.27 -6.50
N VAL A 67 7.58 5.41 -6.61
CA VAL A 67 9.03 5.48 -6.37
C VAL A 67 9.39 6.42 -5.21
N PRO A 68 10.47 6.15 -4.47
CA PRO A 68 10.89 6.94 -3.31
C PRO A 68 11.07 8.43 -3.59
N ASN A 69 11.50 8.79 -4.80
CA ASN A 69 11.77 10.17 -5.20
C ASN A 69 10.48 11.01 -5.33
N GLN A 70 9.34 10.37 -5.57
CA GLN A 70 8.02 11.01 -5.60
C GLN A 70 7.45 11.20 -4.16
N ALA A 71 7.88 10.38 -3.21
CA ALA A 71 7.44 10.41 -1.82
C ALA A 71 8.21 11.45 -0.98
N ARG A 72 8.11 12.74 -1.31
CA ARG A 72 8.67 13.84 -0.49
C ARG A 72 7.96 13.96 0.86
N ASN A 73 8.56 14.65 1.83
CA ASN A 73 8.01 14.72 3.20
C ASN A 73 6.62 15.35 3.20
N GLU A 74 6.43 16.37 2.36
CA GLU A 74 5.17 17.10 2.17
C GLU A 74 4.11 16.16 1.59
N THR A 75 4.46 15.37 0.57
CA THR A 75 3.58 14.35 -0.02
C THR A 75 3.16 13.32 1.02
N ILE A 76 4.10 12.78 1.79
CA ILE A 76 3.81 11.77 2.83
C ILE A 76 2.90 12.37 3.92
N ARG A 77 3.17 13.59 4.39
CA ARG A 77 2.37 14.27 5.41
C ARG A 77 0.96 14.63 4.91
N SER A 78 0.85 15.07 3.65
CA SER A 78 -0.44 15.33 2.99
C SER A 78 -1.26 14.05 2.84
N THR A 79 -0.65 12.95 2.40
CA THR A 79 -1.32 11.63 2.36
C THR A 79 -1.76 11.19 3.75
N ALA A 80 -0.93 11.38 4.79
CA ALA A 80 -1.30 11.07 6.17
C ALA A 80 -2.55 11.83 6.61
N GLN A 81 -2.64 13.14 6.30
CA GLN A 81 -3.82 13.96 6.56
C GLN A 81 -5.05 13.42 5.82
N ARG A 82 -4.92 13.08 4.53
CA ARG A 82 -6.02 12.54 3.70
C ARG A 82 -6.61 11.24 4.27
N ILE A 83 -5.76 10.37 4.81
CA ILE A 83 -6.20 9.07 5.37
C ILE A 83 -6.48 9.12 6.89
N GLY A 84 -6.48 10.31 7.50
CA GLY A 84 -6.76 10.51 8.93
C GLY A 84 -5.70 9.95 9.88
N VAL A 85 -4.44 9.87 9.44
CA VAL A 85 -3.29 9.44 10.25
C VAL A 85 -2.54 10.65 10.79
N HIS A 86 -2.27 10.66 12.10
CA HIS A 86 -1.49 11.71 12.74
C HIS A 86 -0.12 11.91 12.07
N PRO A 87 0.34 13.17 11.86
CA PRO A 87 1.54 13.49 11.10
C PRO A 87 2.75 12.58 11.42
N PRO A 88 3.41 12.04 10.38
CA PRO A 88 4.62 11.23 10.55
C PRO A 88 5.83 12.11 10.88
N SER A 89 6.72 11.58 11.72
CA SER A 89 8.05 12.16 11.94
C SER A 89 8.98 11.93 10.74
N ASP A 90 10.10 12.64 10.68
CA ASP A 90 11.06 12.50 9.58
C ASP A 90 11.66 11.09 9.51
N THR A 91 11.91 10.45 10.65
CA THR A 91 12.29 9.03 10.72
C THR A 91 11.24 8.13 10.08
N THR A 92 9.95 8.42 10.32
CA THR A 92 8.85 7.64 9.72
C THR A 92 8.78 7.88 8.21
N CYS A 93 8.96 9.12 7.75
CA CYS A 93 9.05 9.44 6.32
C CYS A 93 10.21 8.69 5.63
N HIS A 94 11.35 8.57 6.29
CA HIS A 94 12.47 7.77 5.79
C HIS A 94 12.09 6.28 5.65
N MET A 95 11.41 5.70 6.66
CA MET A 95 10.91 4.33 6.59
C MET A 95 9.92 4.11 5.44
N VAL A 96 9.02 5.07 5.19
CA VAL A 96 8.10 5.02 4.04
C VAL A 96 8.87 4.91 2.72
N ARG A 97 9.88 5.75 2.52
CA ARG A 97 10.73 5.69 1.32
C ARG A 97 11.50 4.39 1.22
N ALA A 98 11.96 3.84 2.34
CA ALA A 98 12.63 2.55 2.36
C ALA A 98 11.69 1.44 1.86
N PHE A 99 10.41 1.43 2.27
CA PHE A 99 9.45 0.46 1.74
C PHE A 99 9.21 0.58 0.24
N LEU A 100 9.19 1.79 -0.32
CA LEU A 100 9.06 1.99 -1.75
C LEU A 100 10.31 1.56 -2.55
N ARG A 101 11.48 1.42 -1.92
CA ARG A 101 12.72 0.97 -2.59
C ARG A 101 12.73 -0.53 -2.87
N TYR A 102 12.08 -1.34 -2.02
CA TYR A 102 12.14 -2.80 -2.08
C TYR A 102 11.07 -3.43 -3.00
N ASN A 103 10.30 -2.62 -3.73
CA ASN A 103 9.41 -3.10 -4.81
C ASN A 103 10.14 -3.28 -6.15
N ARG A 104 11.46 -3.55 -6.13
CA ARG A 104 12.28 -3.70 -7.32
C ARG A 104 13.01 -5.03 -7.33
#